data_AF-A0D191-F1
#
_entry.id   AF-A0D191-F1
#
_cell.length_a   1.000
_cell.length_b   1.000
_cell.length_c   1.000
_cell.angle_alpha   90.00
_cell.angle_beta   90.00
_cell.angle_gamma   90.00
#
_symmetry.space_group_name_H-M   'P 1'
#
loop_
_entity.id
_entity.type
_entity.pdbx_description
1 polymer ?
#
loop_
_entity_poly.entity_id
_entity_poly.type
_entity_poly.pdbx_seq_one_letter_code
_entity_poly.pdbx_strand_id
1 'polypeptide(L)'
;MGQVVEADNLGEEYKGYVLKITGGNDKQGFPMRQGVLFKGRVRILMRKGHKGYRPRKDGEMKRKSIRGCIVGQDIRVLALQVVKKGANEIAGLTDQNVPRRLGPKRLTKLRRLFGFKKADGVAIVQKNLIRRTWTTKDGKKRQKAPKIQRLVTESRLRRKTIQKKTEQARRTKAKQALEAYKKLAHDVHEAHKKHRKASSEIKEKVKEQPKAKDTKATSKPAQVDAKAAAPAKTTAPAKTAPAKTAPQPTQKAPTTTTKAKK
;
A
#
# COMPACT_ATOMS: atom_id res chain seq x y z
N MET A 1 -21.05 28.69 14.39
CA MET A 1 -20.08 27.65 14.81
C MET A 1 -18.70 28.03 14.29
N GLY A 2 -17.66 27.81 15.08
CA GLY A 2 -16.27 28.18 14.79
C GLY A 2 -15.84 29.55 15.32
N GLN A 3 -16.79 30.36 15.81
CA GLN A 3 -16.53 31.67 16.40
C GLN A 3 -15.96 31.55 17.81
N VAL A 4 -15.15 32.54 18.15
CA VAL A 4 -14.58 32.75 19.48
C VAL A 4 -15.49 33.74 20.20
N VAL A 5 -15.89 33.40 21.43
CA VAL A 5 -16.89 34.12 22.22
C VAL A 5 -16.34 34.28 23.64
N GLU A 6 -16.59 35.45 24.22
CA GLU A 6 -16.30 35.75 25.62
C GLU A 6 -17.33 35.06 26.52
N ALA A 7 -16.86 34.44 27.60
CA ALA A 7 -17.71 33.66 28.49
C ALA A 7 -18.19 34.43 29.72
N ASP A 8 -17.84 35.71 29.85
CA ASP A 8 -18.15 36.55 31.01
C ASP A 8 -19.66 36.61 31.31
N ASN A 9 -20.49 36.57 30.26
CA ASN A 9 -21.94 36.62 30.37
C ASN A 9 -22.58 35.29 30.81
N LEU A 10 -21.83 34.19 30.91
CA LEU A 10 -22.36 32.88 31.30
C LEU A 10 -22.38 32.70 32.83
N GLY A 11 -21.59 33.47 33.57
CA GLY A 11 -21.48 33.41 35.02
C GLY A 11 -20.09 33.80 35.52
N GLU A 12 -20.00 34.12 36.82
CA GLU A 12 -18.76 34.61 37.45
C GLU A 12 -17.60 33.59 37.38
N GLU A 13 -17.93 32.29 37.40
CA GLU A 13 -16.96 31.20 37.25
C GLU A 13 -16.19 31.25 35.92
N TYR A 14 -16.81 31.82 34.88
CA TYR A 14 -16.25 31.88 33.52
C TYR A 14 -15.65 33.25 33.18
N LYS A 15 -15.50 34.14 34.16
CA LYS A 15 -14.94 35.47 33.94
C LYS A 15 -13.51 35.41 33.39
N GLY A 16 -13.26 36.12 32.30
CA GLY A 16 -12.00 36.14 31.56
C GLY A 16 -11.76 34.93 30.67
N TYR A 17 -12.69 33.95 30.60
CA TYR A 17 -12.56 32.82 29.69
C TYR A 17 -12.97 33.19 28.28
N VAL A 18 -12.17 32.69 27.32
CA VAL A 18 -12.48 32.80 25.90
C VAL A 18 -12.73 31.41 25.34
N LEU A 19 -13.95 31.20 24.85
CA LEU A 19 -14.43 29.91 24.38
C LEU A 19 -14.65 29.92 22.87
N LYS A 20 -14.33 28.81 22.21
CA LYS A 20 -14.64 28.60 20.79
C LYS A 20 -15.77 27.61 20.64
N ILE A 21 -16.80 27.98 19.88
CA ILE A 21 -17.92 27.07 19.56
C ILE A 21 -17.45 26.04 18.54
N THR A 22 -17.15 24.81 18.96
CA THR A 22 -16.64 23.74 18.07
C THR A 22 -17.76 22.89 17.46
N GLY A 23 -18.92 22.85 18.10
CA GLY A 23 -20.02 21.99 17.70
C GLY A 23 -21.26 22.14 18.58
N GLY A 24 -22.20 21.24 18.36
CA GLY A 24 -23.41 21.13 19.18
C GLY A 24 -24.36 20.08 18.59
N ASN A 25 -25.40 19.79 19.36
CA ASN A 25 -26.47 18.87 19.02
C ASN A 25 -27.82 19.55 19.30
N ASP A 26 -28.75 19.38 18.35
CA ASP A 26 -30.16 19.77 18.48
C ASP A 26 -30.86 18.89 19.54
N LYS A 27 -32.07 19.29 19.99
CA LYS A 27 -32.97 18.53 20.88
C LYS A 27 -33.17 17.08 20.44
N GLN A 28 -33.23 16.81 19.13
CA GLN A 28 -33.39 15.45 18.60
C GLN A 28 -32.05 14.75 18.29
N GLY A 29 -30.92 15.30 18.75
CA GLY A 29 -29.60 14.71 18.61
C GLY A 29 -28.90 14.98 17.27
N PHE A 30 -29.51 15.71 16.34
CA PHE A 30 -28.86 16.05 15.07
C PHE A 30 -27.62 16.94 15.29
N PRO A 31 -26.44 16.57 14.79
CA PRO A 31 -25.21 17.33 15.02
C PRO A 31 -25.16 18.58 14.14
N MET A 32 -24.52 19.65 14.65
CA MET A 32 -24.21 20.84 13.85
C MET A 32 -23.08 20.58 12.86
N ARG A 33 -23.21 21.09 11.61
CA ARG A 33 -22.19 21.01 10.56
C ARG A 33 -21.71 22.40 10.10
N GLN A 34 -20.40 22.58 10.00
CA GLN A 34 -19.77 23.82 9.51
C GLN A 34 -20.08 24.01 8.03
N GLY A 35 -20.37 25.24 7.63
CA GLY A 35 -20.65 25.60 6.24
C GLY A 35 -22.11 25.44 5.82
N VAL A 36 -22.97 24.87 6.67
CA VAL A 36 -24.43 24.92 6.46
C VAL A 36 -24.95 26.16 7.17
N LEU A 37 -24.96 27.30 6.48
CA LEU A 37 -25.31 28.63 7.00
C LEU A 37 -26.83 28.78 7.22
N PHE A 38 -27.40 27.91 8.05
CA PHE A 38 -28.82 27.90 8.35
C PHE A 38 -29.04 27.71 9.87
N LYS A 39 -30.12 28.31 10.40
CA LYS A 39 -30.51 28.19 11.80
C LYS A 39 -31.36 26.95 12.09
N GLY A 40 -31.90 26.26 11.09
CA GLY A 40 -32.66 25.03 11.32
C GLY A 40 -31.94 23.78 10.85
N ARG A 41 -32.72 22.75 10.54
CA ARG A 41 -32.22 21.52 9.91
C ARG A 41 -32.38 21.58 8.40
N VAL A 42 -31.41 20.99 7.71
CA VAL A 42 -31.42 20.85 6.26
C VAL A 42 -31.11 19.41 5.90
N ARG A 43 -31.80 18.87 4.90
CA ARG A 43 -31.49 17.56 4.31
C ARG A 43 -30.46 17.74 3.21
N ILE A 44 -29.27 17.18 3.42
CA ILE A 44 -28.18 17.26 2.45
C ILE A 44 -27.68 15.87 2.09
N LEU A 45 -27.14 15.74 0.89
CA LEU A 45 -26.51 14.52 0.42
C LEU A 45 -25.10 14.41 1.04
N MET A 46 -24.85 13.37 1.83
CA MET A 46 -23.60 13.21 2.58
C MET A 46 -22.68 12.17 1.94
N ARG A 47 -21.37 12.45 1.97
CA ARG A 47 -20.29 11.54 1.53
C ARG A 47 -19.45 11.06 2.72
N LYS A 48 -18.56 10.10 2.49
CA LYS A 48 -17.54 9.65 3.46
C LYS A 48 -16.76 10.84 4.01
N GLY A 49 -16.62 10.92 5.34
CA GLY A 49 -15.92 12.02 6.03
C GLY A 49 -16.83 13.19 6.46
N HIS A 50 -18.09 13.23 6.03
CA HIS A 50 -19.03 14.24 6.52
C HIS A 50 -19.47 13.95 7.96
N LYS A 51 -19.45 14.97 8.84
CA LYS A 51 -19.91 14.86 10.24
C LYS A 51 -21.38 14.43 10.30
N GLY A 52 -21.68 13.35 11.03
CA GLY A 52 -23.03 12.76 11.14
C GLY A 52 -23.33 11.63 10.14
N TYR A 53 -22.36 11.27 9.29
CA TYR A 53 -22.49 10.12 8.38
C TYR A 53 -21.25 9.23 8.39
N ARG A 54 -21.51 7.93 8.54
CA ARG A 54 -20.53 6.87 8.40
C ARG A 54 -21.06 5.91 7.33
N PRO A 55 -20.57 5.97 6.08
CA PRO A 55 -21.03 5.07 5.02
C PRO A 55 -20.64 3.64 5.34
N ARG A 56 -21.45 2.67 4.90
CA ARG A 56 -21.16 1.24 5.04
C ARG A 56 -20.47 0.68 3.80
N LYS A 57 -20.80 1.22 2.62
CA LYS A 57 -20.16 0.89 1.35
C LYS A 57 -19.32 2.05 0.85
N ASP A 58 -18.21 1.75 0.18
CA ASP A 58 -17.42 2.80 -0.47
C ASP A 58 -18.22 3.41 -1.63
N GLY A 59 -18.12 4.74 -1.78
CA GLY A 59 -18.89 5.50 -2.77
C GLY A 59 -20.35 5.78 -2.39
N GLU A 60 -20.88 5.16 -1.34
CA GLU A 60 -22.26 5.40 -0.90
C GLU A 60 -22.48 6.85 -0.47
N MET A 61 -23.56 7.45 -0.98
CA MET A 61 -24.03 8.78 -0.60
C MET A 61 -25.46 8.69 -0.11
N LYS A 62 -25.75 9.33 1.02
CA LYS A 62 -27.10 9.29 1.63
C LYS A 62 -27.59 10.68 1.97
N ARG A 63 -28.84 11.00 1.59
CA ARG A 63 -29.51 12.22 2.06
C ARG A 63 -29.89 12.05 3.53
N LYS A 64 -29.35 12.91 4.39
CA LYS A 64 -29.66 12.94 5.82
C LYS A 64 -29.94 14.37 6.29
N SER A 65 -30.80 14.50 7.29
CA SER A 65 -31.04 15.75 8.00
C SER A 65 -29.85 16.06 8.92
N ILE A 66 -29.39 17.30 8.89
CA ILE A 66 -28.33 17.81 9.77
C ILE A 66 -28.72 19.20 10.25
N ARG A 67 -28.28 19.57 11.44
CA ARG A 67 -28.45 20.93 11.97
C ARG A 67 -27.43 21.89 11.35
N GLY A 68 -27.87 23.07 10.95
CA GLY A 68 -26.99 24.12 10.43
C GLY A 68 -26.04 24.71 11.50
N CYS A 69 -25.11 25.56 11.10
CA CYS A 69 -24.05 26.07 11.98
C CYS A 69 -24.42 27.30 12.80
N ILE A 70 -25.56 27.95 12.50
CA ILE A 70 -26.05 29.12 13.23
C ILE A 70 -26.70 28.65 14.52
N VAL A 71 -26.27 29.20 15.65
CA VAL A 71 -26.76 28.84 16.98
C VAL A 71 -28.18 29.39 17.17
N GLY A 72 -29.05 28.59 17.78
CA GLY A 72 -30.43 28.95 18.07
C GLY A 72 -30.92 28.25 19.34
N GLN A 73 -32.10 28.64 19.81
CA GLN A 73 -32.75 28.09 21.02
C GLN A 73 -33.18 26.62 20.89
N ASP A 74 -33.15 26.08 19.67
CA ASP A 74 -33.44 24.69 19.36
C ASP A 74 -32.25 23.74 19.65
N ILE A 75 -31.08 24.29 19.96
CA ILE A 75 -29.90 23.51 20.35
C ILE A 75 -30.04 23.09 21.81
N ARG A 76 -29.80 21.80 22.09
CA ARG A 76 -29.83 21.27 23.46
C ARG A 76 -28.45 21.20 24.10
N VAL A 77 -27.40 20.95 23.30
CA VAL A 77 -26.01 20.85 23.77
C VAL A 77 -25.11 21.64 22.84
N LEU A 78 -24.24 22.49 23.40
CA LEU A 78 -23.15 23.14 22.67
C LEU A 78 -21.81 22.53 23.11
N ALA A 79 -20.94 22.29 22.13
CA ALA A 79 -19.58 21.84 22.39
C ALA A 79 -18.63 23.04 22.29
N LEU A 80 -18.04 23.42 23.41
CA LEU A 80 -17.14 24.57 23.54
C LEU A 80 -15.70 24.09 23.81
N GLN A 81 -14.72 24.85 23.33
CA GLN A 81 -13.31 24.61 23.59
C GLN A 81 -12.70 25.87 24.22
N VAL A 82 -11.99 25.72 25.33
CA VAL A 82 -11.23 26.82 25.95
C VAL A 82 -10.06 27.20 25.05
N VAL A 83 -10.00 28.48 24.66
CA VAL A 83 -8.91 29.07 23.88
C VAL A 83 -7.95 29.84 24.79
N LYS A 84 -8.50 30.63 25.71
CA LYS A 84 -7.75 31.32 26.77
C LYS A 84 -8.36 30.96 28.12
N LYS A 85 -7.51 30.58 29.08
CA LYS A 85 -7.90 30.33 30.47
C LYS A 85 -8.16 31.69 31.14
N GLY A 86 -9.28 31.81 31.86
CA GLY A 86 -9.58 32.98 32.69
C GLY A 86 -8.87 32.92 34.05
N ALA A 87 -9.26 33.82 34.96
CA ALA A 87 -8.65 33.93 36.29
C ALA A 87 -9.09 32.79 37.23
N ASN A 88 -10.39 32.47 37.23
CA ASN A 88 -10.96 31.43 38.09
C ASN A 88 -10.69 30.03 37.52
N GLU A 89 -10.61 29.01 38.36
CA GLU A 89 -10.46 27.62 37.90
C GLU A 89 -11.81 26.92 37.79
N ILE A 90 -11.99 26.11 36.74
CA ILE A 90 -13.18 25.30 36.52
C ILE A 90 -12.88 23.88 36.99
N ALA A 91 -13.62 23.42 38.00
CA ALA A 91 -13.49 22.09 38.57
C ALA A 91 -13.60 21.01 37.48
N GLY A 92 -12.68 20.04 37.50
CA GLY A 92 -12.64 18.91 36.55
C GLY A 92 -12.18 19.25 35.12
N LEU A 93 -12.02 20.52 34.74
CA LEU A 93 -11.53 20.91 33.41
C LEU A 93 -10.11 21.49 33.46
N THR A 94 -9.89 22.52 34.27
CA THR A 94 -8.58 23.19 34.36
C THR A 94 -7.71 22.66 35.49
N ASP A 95 -8.32 22.05 36.49
CA ASP A 95 -7.66 21.49 37.67
C ASP A 95 -6.87 20.21 37.32
N GLN A 96 -7.43 19.33 36.49
CA GLN A 96 -6.82 18.05 36.16
C GLN A 96 -5.87 18.12 34.96
N ASN A 97 -4.62 17.69 35.15
CA ASN A 97 -3.68 17.48 34.05
C ASN A 97 -3.75 16.02 33.55
N VAL A 98 -4.41 15.79 32.40
CA VAL A 98 -4.50 14.46 31.78
C VAL A 98 -3.24 14.17 30.93
N PRO A 99 -2.39 13.20 31.33
CA PRO A 99 -1.16 12.93 30.58
C PRO A 99 -1.44 12.29 29.22
N ARG A 100 -0.60 12.62 28.23
CA ARG A 100 -0.69 12.03 26.89
C ARG A 100 -0.27 10.55 26.93
N ARG A 101 -1.25 9.66 26.77
CA ARG A 101 -1.02 8.21 26.74
C ARG A 101 -0.09 7.73 25.62
N LEU A 102 -0.11 8.37 24.45
CA LEU A 102 0.63 7.92 23.28
C LEU A 102 1.68 8.96 22.85
N GLY A 103 2.93 8.51 22.80
CA GLY A 103 4.03 9.24 22.19
C GLY A 103 4.09 9.09 20.66
N PRO A 104 4.93 9.87 19.98
CA PRO A 104 5.12 9.75 18.54
C PRO A 104 5.75 8.41 18.13
N LYS A 105 5.19 7.74 17.11
CA LYS A 105 5.73 6.48 16.54
C LYS A 105 6.70 6.69 15.37
N ARG A 106 6.59 7.82 14.66
CA ARG A 106 7.32 8.09 13.42
C ARG A 106 8.67 8.76 13.73
N LEU A 107 9.75 8.31 13.09
CA LEU A 107 11.12 8.84 13.30
C LEU A 107 11.19 10.37 13.26
N THR A 108 10.58 11.01 12.26
CA THR A 108 10.64 12.47 12.12
C THR A 108 9.94 13.22 13.25
N LYS A 109 8.86 12.67 13.80
CA LYS A 109 8.17 13.26 14.95
C LYS A 109 8.94 13.03 16.25
N LEU A 110 9.63 11.91 16.39
CA LEU A 110 10.54 11.65 17.52
C LEU A 110 11.71 12.64 17.52
N ARG A 111 12.34 12.86 16.35
CA ARG A 111 13.40 13.86 16.20
C ARG A 111 12.94 15.27 16.59
N ARG A 112 11.73 15.68 16.17
CA ARG A 112 11.16 16.97 16.56
C ARG A 112 10.88 17.07 18.07
N LEU A 113 10.38 15.99 18.69
CA LEU A 113 10.01 16.00 20.10
C LEU A 113 11.25 16.09 21.03
N PHE A 114 12.31 15.37 20.71
CA PHE A 114 13.52 15.30 21.53
C PHE A 114 14.66 16.18 21.03
N GLY A 115 14.45 16.96 19.97
CA GLY A 115 15.47 17.86 19.41
C GLY A 115 16.63 17.16 18.68
N PHE A 116 16.53 15.87 18.34
CA PHE A 116 17.62 15.15 17.66
C PHE A 116 17.86 15.67 16.23
N LYS A 117 19.12 15.96 15.90
CA LYS A 117 19.56 16.32 14.55
C LYS A 117 19.62 15.09 13.67
N LYS A 118 19.49 15.25 12.36
CA LYS A 118 19.52 14.12 11.39
C LYS A 118 20.86 13.36 11.41
N ALA A 119 21.95 14.08 11.67
CA ALA A 119 23.30 13.52 11.81
C ALA A 119 23.39 12.52 12.97
N ASP A 120 22.60 12.75 14.04
CA ASP A 120 22.57 11.85 15.18
C ASP A 120 22.13 10.45 14.74
N GLY A 121 22.95 9.49 15.12
CA GLY A 121 22.79 8.09 14.78
C GLY A 121 21.43 7.52 15.20
N VAL A 122 21.00 6.49 14.47
CA VAL A 122 19.70 5.84 14.67
C VAL A 122 19.57 5.19 16.06
N ALA A 123 20.69 4.74 16.65
CA ALA A 123 20.74 4.12 17.97
C ALA A 123 20.26 5.06 19.09
N ILE A 124 20.60 6.35 19.02
CA ILE A 124 20.21 7.34 20.03
C ILE A 124 18.67 7.46 20.06
N VAL A 125 18.03 7.49 18.89
CA VAL A 125 16.57 7.56 18.79
C VAL A 125 15.89 6.29 19.31
N GLN A 126 16.50 5.12 19.11
CA GLN A 126 15.95 3.86 19.60
C GLN A 126 15.99 3.75 21.13
N LYS A 127 17.10 4.20 21.74
CA LYS A 127 17.28 4.20 23.20
C LYS A 127 16.31 5.18 23.88
N ASN A 128 16.14 6.36 23.30
CA ASN A 128 15.31 7.44 23.87
C ASN A 128 13.82 7.35 23.46
N LEU A 129 13.35 6.18 23.04
CA LEU A 129 11.95 5.99 22.68
C LEU A 129 11.06 5.95 23.93
N ILE A 130 9.96 6.71 23.92
CA ILE A 130 8.96 6.70 25.01
C ILE A 130 8.40 5.29 25.19
N ARG A 131 8.60 4.74 26.40
CA ARG A 131 8.08 3.44 26.82
C ARG A 131 6.95 3.66 27.81
N ARG A 132 5.91 2.84 27.72
CA ARG A 132 4.79 2.87 28.66
C ARG A 132 4.97 1.73 29.65
N THR A 133 5.00 2.04 30.94
CA THR A 133 4.95 1.10 32.05
C THR A 133 3.52 1.04 32.59
N TRP A 134 3.04 -0.16 32.95
CA TRP A 134 1.79 -0.32 33.70
C TRP A 134 1.77 -1.67 34.41
N THR A 135 0.98 -1.76 35.48
CA THR A 135 0.64 -3.00 36.17
C THR A 135 -0.59 -3.63 35.50
N THR A 136 -0.51 -4.92 35.20
CA THR A 136 -1.69 -5.69 34.77
C THR A 136 -2.60 -5.95 35.98
N LYS A 137 -3.86 -6.31 35.75
CA LYS A 137 -4.78 -6.78 36.80
C LYS A 137 -4.16 -7.90 37.65
N ASP A 138 -3.39 -8.79 37.04
CA ASP A 138 -2.66 -9.89 37.70
C ASP A 138 -1.40 -9.43 38.48
N GLY A 139 -1.24 -8.14 38.75
CA GLY A 139 -0.09 -7.57 39.49
C GLY A 139 1.23 -7.45 38.70
N LYS A 140 1.35 -8.10 37.53
CA LYS A 140 2.58 -8.09 36.74
C LYS A 140 2.90 -6.72 36.15
N LYS A 141 4.09 -6.18 36.44
CA LYS A 141 4.61 -4.95 35.81
C LYS A 141 5.06 -5.26 34.38
N ARG A 142 4.53 -4.50 33.41
CA ARG A 142 4.90 -4.63 31.98
C ARG A 142 5.37 -3.29 31.46
N GLN A 143 6.33 -3.33 30.54
CA GLN A 143 6.79 -2.17 29.79
C GLN A 143 6.70 -2.44 28.29
N LYS A 144 6.04 -1.56 27.53
CA LYS A 144 5.94 -1.69 26.07
C LYS A 144 6.36 -0.40 25.36
N ALA A 145 6.93 -0.56 24.17
CA ALA A 145 7.32 0.53 23.29
C ALA A 145 6.78 0.28 21.87
N PRO A 146 6.45 1.33 21.10
CA PRO A 146 6.00 1.16 19.72
C PRO A 146 7.16 0.86 18.77
N LYS A 147 6.93 0.05 17.72
CA LYS A 147 7.91 -0.08 16.63
C LYS A 147 8.06 1.26 15.90
N ILE A 148 9.29 1.81 15.86
CA ILE A 148 9.57 3.08 15.19
C ILE A 148 9.33 2.94 13.69
N GLN A 149 8.48 3.82 13.15
CA GLN A 149 8.18 3.83 11.72
C GLN A 149 9.07 4.82 10.98
N ARG A 150 9.44 4.47 9.75
CA ARG A 150 10.33 5.23 8.86
C ARG A 150 11.77 5.35 9.37
N LEU A 151 12.20 4.42 10.22
CA LEU A 151 13.60 4.28 10.58
C LEU A 151 14.44 3.95 9.34
N VAL A 152 15.65 4.50 9.26
CA VAL A 152 16.64 4.10 8.26
C VAL A 152 17.49 3.03 8.91
N THR A 153 17.36 1.80 8.45
CA THR A 153 18.14 0.65 8.93
C THR A 153 19.02 0.13 7.81
N GLU A 154 20.07 -0.60 8.16
CA GLU A 154 20.98 -1.24 7.20
C GLU A 154 20.22 -2.14 6.22
N SER A 155 19.25 -2.92 6.69
CA SER A 155 18.44 -3.78 5.81
C SER A 155 17.59 -2.97 4.81
N ARG A 156 17.22 -1.73 5.14
CA ARG A 156 16.51 -0.83 4.21
C ARG A 156 17.48 -0.25 3.18
N LEU A 157 18.68 0.14 3.60
CA LEU A 157 19.73 0.59 2.69
C LEU A 157 20.16 -0.53 1.74
N ARG A 158 20.39 -1.75 2.26
CA ARG A 158 20.70 -2.95 1.48
C ARG A 158 19.61 -3.28 0.46
N ARG A 159 18.34 -3.23 0.84
CA ARG A 159 17.24 -3.46 -0.12
C ARG A 159 17.23 -2.40 -1.24
N LYS A 160 17.53 -1.15 -0.91
CA LYS A 160 17.62 -0.07 -1.91
C LYS A 160 18.81 -0.23 -2.84
N THR A 161 19.97 -0.66 -2.34
CA THR A 161 21.15 -0.93 -3.18
C THR A 161 20.94 -2.13 -4.09
N ILE A 162 20.36 -3.23 -3.57
CA ILE A 162 20.00 -4.41 -4.37
C ILE A 162 19.03 -4.01 -5.48
N GLN A 163 17.98 -3.24 -5.18
CA GLN A 163 17.01 -2.79 -6.18
C GLN A 163 17.70 -2.03 -7.32
N LYS A 164 18.56 -1.06 -6.99
CA LYS A 164 19.34 -0.32 -8.00
C LYS A 164 20.26 -1.23 -8.82
N LYS A 165 20.95 -2.16 -8.17
CA LYS A 165 21.82 -3.14 -8.85
C LYS A 165 21.03 -4.04 -9.80
N THR A 166 19.86 -4.52 -9.37
CA THR A 166 18.99 -5.35 -10.22
C THR A 166 18.45 -4.57 -11.42
N GLU A 167 18.12 -3.29 -11.24
CA GLU A 167 17.68 -2.42 -12.33
C GLU A 167 18.80 -2.19 -13.35
N GLN A 168 20.01 -1.89 -12.86
CA GLN A 168 21.20 -1.75 -13.72
C GLN A 168 21.50 -3.05 -14.47
N ALA A 169 21.49 -4.19 -13.79
CA ALA A 169 21.70 -5.50 -14.42
C ALA A 169 20.64 -5.82 -15.48
N ARG A 170 19.38 -5.43 -15.26
CA ARG A 170 18.32 -5.57 -16.27
C ARG A 170 18.60 -4.71 -17.50
N ARG A 171 19.07 -3.47 -17.30
CA ARG A 171 19.43 -2.56 -18.40
C ARG A 171 20.63 -3.08 -19.19
N THR A 172 21.70 -3.53 -18.52
CA THR A 172 22.89 -4.08 -19.20
C THR A 172 22.56 -5.34 -19.97
N LYS A 173 21.78 -6.26 -19.39
CA LYS A 173 21.30 -7.47 -20.07
C LYS A 173 20.47 -7.14 -21.31
N ALA A 174 19.57 -6.16 -21.23
CA ALA A 174 18.79 -5.73 -22.38
C ALA A 174 19.68 -5.12 -23.49
N LYS A 175 20.68 -4.32 -23.12
CA LYS A 175 21.64 -3.76 -24.08
C LYS A 175 22.47 -4.85 -24.77
N GLN A 176 23.00 -5.81 -24.00
CA GLN A 176 23.74 -6.95 -24.54
C GLN A 176 22.88 -7.82 -25.46
N ALA A 177 21.63 -8.10 -25.08
CA ALA A 177 20.71 -8.86 -25.92
C ALA A 177 20.39 -8.13 -27.23
N LEU A 178 20.23 -6.80 -27.18
CA LEU A 178 20.04 -5.99 -28.38
C LEU A 178 21.28 -6.00 -29.28
N GLU A 179 22.48 -5.87 -28.72
CA GLU A 179 23.73 -5.95 -29.46
C GLU A 179 23.93 -7.34 -30.11
N ALA A 180 23.64 -8.42 -29.37
CA ALA A 180 23.70 -9.78 -29.90
C ALA A 180 22.70 -9.99 -31.04
N TYR A 181 21.45 -9.51 -30.89
CA TYR A 181 20.44 -9.57 -31.95
C TYR A 181 20.85 -8.78 -33.19
N LYS A 182 21.42 -7.57 -33.02
CA LYS A 182 21.94 -6.76 -34.14
C LYS A 182 23.03 -7.48 -34.92
N LYS A 183 23.97 -8.14 -34.22
CA LYS A 183 25.01 -8.96 -34.86
C LYS A 183 24.42 -10.13 -35.65
N LEU A 184 23.51 -10.89 -35.03
CA LEU A 184 22.82 -11.99 -35.69
C LEU A 184 22.06 -11.54 -36.95
N ALA A 185 21.33 -10.43 -36.87
CA ALA A 185 20.60 -9.87 -38.01
C ALA A 185 21.53 -9.46 -39.16
N HIS A 186 22.69 -8.88 -38.83
CA HIS A 186 23.73 -8.56 -39.81
C HIS A 186 24.28 -9.82 -40.49
N ASP A 187 24.63 -10.86 -39.71
CA ASP A 187 25.19 -12.10 -40.25
C ASP A 187 24.19 -12.84 -41.15
N VAL A 188 22.90 -12.84 -40.78
CA VAL A 188 21.81 -13.38 -41.62
C VAL A 188 21.66 -12.59 -42.92
N HIS A 189 21.70 -11.25 -42.85
CA HIS A 189 21.65 -10.41 -44.05
C HIS A 189 22.82 -10.69 -45.00
N GLU A 190 24.04 -10.79 -44.47
CA GLU A 190 25.23 -11.12 -45.26
C GLU A 190 25.16 -12.53 -45.85
N ALA A 191 24.64 -13.52 -45.11
CA ALA A 191 24.42 -14.86 -45.63
C ALA A 191 23.40 -14.88 -46.78
N HIS A 192 22.27 -14.16 -46.65
CA HIS A 192 21.29 -14.01 -47.73
C HIS A 192 21.87 -13.31 -48.95
N LYS A 193 22.70 -12.27 -48.76
CA LYS A 193 23.39 -11.57 -49.84
C LYS A 193 24.34 -12.50 -50.58
N LYS A 194 25.12 -13.31 -49.87
CA LYS A 194 26.00 -14.33 -50.46
C LYS A 194 25.21 -15.37 -51.24
N HIS A 195 24.13 -15.91 -50.66
CA HIS A 195 23.26 -16.87 -51.34
C HIS A 195 22.63 -16.26 -52.62
N ARG A 196 22.18 -14.99 -52.57
CA ARG A 196 21.64 -14.29 -53.74
C ARG A 196 22.68 -14.13 -54.84
N LYS A 197 23.92 -13.75 -54.49
CA LYS A 197 25.03 -13.64 -55.45
C LYS A 197 25.36 -15.00 -56.10
N ALA A 198 25.50 -16.05 -55.28
CA ALA A 198 25.71 -17.41 -55.78
C ALA A 198 24.54 -17.86 -56.71
N SER A 199 23.30 -17.54 -56.35
CA SER A 199 22.13 -17.83 -57.18
C SER A 199 22.13 -17.07 -58.50
N SER A 200 22.54 -15.79 -58.52
CA SER A 200 22.65 -15.01 -59.76
C SER A 200 23.78 -15.52 -60.66
N GLU A 201 24.92 -15.89 -60.09
CA GLU A 201 26.05 -16.48 -60.84
C GLU A 201 25.67 -17.83 -61.45
N ILE A 202 24.95 -18.68 -60.71
CA ILE A 202 24.39 -19.93 -61.26
C ILE A 202 23.41 -19.63 -62.40
N LYS A 203 22.56 -18.61 -62.25
CA LYS A 203 21.54 -18.25 -63.25
C LYS A 203 22.15 -17.65 -64.52
N GLU A 204 23.24 -16.89 -64.43
CA GLU A 204 23.99 -16.41 -65.59
C GLU A 204 24.69 -17.55 -66.32
N LYS A 205 25.33 -18.49 -65.59
CA LYS A 205 25.93 -19.69 -66.18
C LYS A 205 24.92 -20.59 -66.91
N VAL A 206 23.69 -20.68 -66.41
CA VAL A 206 22.60 -21.41 -67.07
C VAL A 206 22.05 -20.66 -68.30
N LYS A 207 22.19 -19.32 -68.36
CA LYS A 207 21.74 -18.49 -69.47
C LYS A 207 22.74 -18.44 -70.64
N GLU A 208 24.03 -18.66 -70.36
CA GLU A 208 25.11 -18.75 -71.36
C GLU A 208 25.22 -20.13 -72.04
N GLN A 209 24.42 -21.12 -71.64
CA GLN A 209 24.33 -22.40 -72.36
C GLN A 209 23.14 -22.42 -73.34
N PRO A 210 23.32 -22.79 -74.63
CA PRO A 210 22.22 -22.89 -75.59
C PRO A 210 21.30 -24.09 -75.28
N LYS A 211 19.99 -23.91 -75.48
CA LYS A 211 19.01 -25.01 -75.49
C LYS A 211 19.33 -26.01 -76.61
N ALA A 212 19.80 -27.21 -76.24
CA ALA A 212 19.84 -28.41 -77.09
C ALA A 212 19.44 -29.61 -76.21
N LYS A 213 18.19 -30.07 -76.34
CA LYS A 213 17.67 -31.19 -77.16
C LYS A 213 17.83 -32.56 -76.50
N ASP A 214 16.67 -33.15 -76.28
CA ASP A 214 16.40 -34.47 -75.73
C ASP A 214 17.13 -35.60 -76.45
N THR A 215 17.66 -36.57 -75.69
CA THR A 215 17.57 -37.98 -76.07
C THR A 215 17.32 -38.84 -74.84
N LYS A 216 16.18 -39.52 -74.94
CA LYS A 216 15.56 -40.47 -74.03
C LYS A 216 16.25 -41.82 -74.18
N ALA A 217 16.88 -42.33 -73.13
CA ALA A 217 17.24 -43.73 -73.02
C ALA A 217 16.59 -44.31 -71.76
N THR A 218 15.53 -45.06 -72.04
CA THR A 218 14.71 -45.84 -71.12
C THR A 218 15.48 -47.03 -70.55
N SER A 219 15.63 -47.08 -69.23
CA SER A 219 15.73 -48.35 -68.49
C SER A 219 14.71 -48.32 -67.35
N LYS A 220 13.74 -49.23 -67.41
CA LYS A 220 12.70 -49.47 -66.39
C LYS A 220 12.60 -51.00 -66.20
N PRO A 221 11.96 -51.50 -65.13
CA PRO A 221 12.57 -51.73 -63.82
C PRO A 221 12.37 -53.19 -63.34
N ALA A 222 13.05 -53.62 -62.27
CA ALA A 222 12.61 -54.78 -61.50
C ALA A 222 12.75 -54.54 -59.99
N GLN A 223 11.62 -54.74 -59.32
CA GLN A 223 11.32 -54.54 -57.90
C GLN A 223 11.84 -55.68 -57.02
N VAL A 224 12.18 -55.37 -55.77
CA VAL A 224 11.71 -56.14 -54.59
C VAL A 224 11.70 -55.25 -53.34
N ASP A 225 10.48 -54.84 -52.98
CA ASP A 225 9.82 -54.83 -51.67
C ASP A 225 10.52 -54.34 -50.37
N ALA A 226 10.06 -53.15 -49.96
CA ALA A 226 9.47 -52.78 -48.66
C ALA A 226 9.89 -53.51 -47.36
N LYS A 227 10.49 -52.73 -46.44
CA LYS A 227 10.01 -52.71 -45.04
C LYS A 227 10.27 -51.38 -44.31
N ALA A 228 9.19 -50.91 -43.71
CA ALA A 228 8.93 -49.70 -42.92
C ALA A 228 10.00 -49.23 -41.91
N ALA A 229 10.11 -47.90 -41.75
CA ALA A 229 10.16 -47.23 -40.43
C ALA A 229 9.89 -45.72 -40.57
N ALA A 230 8.79 -45.25 -39.99
CA ALA A 230 8.46 -43.84 -39.82
C ALA A 230 9.36 -43.19 -38.74
N PRO A 231 9.78 -41.92 -38.88
CA PRO A 231 10.34 -41.19 -37.75
C PRO A 231 9.23 -40.84 -36.76
N ALA A 232 9.32 -41.42 -35.58
CA ALA A 232 8.49 -41.11 -34.43
C ALA A 232 8.52 -39.60 -34.13
N LYS A 233 7.33 -39.00 -34.02
CA LYS A 233 7.11 -37.77 -33.26
C LYS A 233 7.56 -38.04 -31.81
N THR A 234 8.66 -37.46 -31.37
CA THR A 234 8.91 -37.25 -29.95
C THR A 234 8.06 -36.07 -29.50
N THR A 235 6.87 -36.40 -29.03
CA THR A 235 6.11 -35.57 -28.11
C THR A 235 6.98 -35.27 -26.90
N ALA A 236 7.09 -33.98 -26.58
CA ALA A 236 7.67 -33.53 -25.33
C ALA A 236 6.89 -34.14 -24.14
N PRO A 237 7.55 -34.82 -23.18
CA PRO A 237 6.90 -35.13 -21.92
C PRO A 237 6.80 -33.85 -21.10
N ALA A 238 5.56 -33.40 -20.91
CA ALA A 238 5.16 -32.43 -19.92
C ALA A 238 5.76 -32.81 -18.55
N LYS A 239 6.68 -31.98 -18.04
CA LYS A 239 7.05 -32.04 -16.62
C LYS A 239 5.91 -31.38 -15.83
N THR A 240 5.14 -32.28 -15.24
CA THR A 240 4.26 -32.09 -14.10
C THR A 240 4.86 -31.18 -13.04
N ALA A 241 4.04 -30.25 -12.56
CA ALA A 241 4.30 -29.41 -11.41
C ALA A 241 4.53 -30.25 -10.15
N PRO A 242 5.53 -29.93 -9.29
CA PRO A 242 5.60 -30.51 -7.97
C PRO A 242 4.47 -29.95 -7.08
N ALA A 243 3.68 -30.88 -6.56
CA ALA A 243 2.54 -30.67 -5.70
C ALA A 243 2.88 -29.89 -4.42
N LYS A 244 1.92 -29.08 -4.01
CA LYS A 244 1.83 -28.44 -2.70
C LYS A 244 1.83 -29.51 -1.61
N THR A 245 2.80 -29.45 -0.71
CA THR A 245 2.75 -30.18 0.56
C THR A 245 1.66 -29.54 1.43
N ALA A 246 0.57 -30.26 1.69
CA ALA A 246 -0.40 -29.92 2.72
C ALA A 246 0.18 -30.27 4.10
N PRO A 247 0.04 -29.41 5.12
CA PRO A 247 0.41 -29.78 6.49
C PRO A 247 -0.64 -30.71 7.10
N GLN A 248 -0.22 -31.87 7.59
CA GLN A 248 -1.05 -32.74 8.44
C GLN A 248 -1.25 -32.13 9.85
N PRO A 249 -2.40 -32.39 10.49
CA PRO A 249 -2.76 -31.84 11.79
C PRO A 249 -2.16 -32.66 12.94
N THR A 250 -1.28 -32.06 13.75
CA THR A 250 -0.84 -32.66 15.00
C THR A 250 -1.87 -32.44 16.11
N GLN A 251 -2.12 -33.52 16.82
CA GLN A 251 -3.23 -33.79 17.74
C GLN A 251 -3.17 -32.93 19.02
N LYS A 252 -4.37 -32.60 19.52
CA LYS A 252 -4.60 -31.92 20.81
C LYS A 252 -4.30 -32.87 21.97
N ALA A 253 -3.52 -32.42 22.95
CA ALA A 253 -3.37 -33.09 24.24
C ALA A 253 -4.63 -32.88 25.11
N PRO A 254 -5.01 -33.85 25.97
CA PRO A 254 -6.27 -33.84 26.71
C PRO A 254 -6.28 -32.86 27.89
N THR A 255 -7.42 -32.19 28.07
CA THR A 255 -7.76 -31.34 29.22
C THR A 255 -8.02 -32.17 30.47
N THR A 256 -7.28 -31.93 31.55
CA THR A 256 -7.59 -32.43 32.89
C THR A 256 -8.66 -31.55 33.54
N THR A 257 -9.85 -32.12 33.69
CA THR A 257 -10.97 -31.57 34.45
C THR A 257 -10.72 -31.80 35.93
N THR A 258 -10.49 -30.73 36.71
CA THR A 258 -10.48 -30.84 38.17
C THR A 258 -11.84 -30.38 38.68
N LYS A 259 -12.67 -31.35 39.09
CA LYS A 259 -13.84 -31.11 39.96
C LYS A 259 -13.30 -30.71 41.33
N ALA A 260 -13.67 -29.54 41.84
CA ALA A 260 -13.59 -29.22 43.25
C ALA A 260 -15.01 -29.10 43.81
N LYS A 261 -15.32 -30.03 44.71
CA LYS A 261 -16.42 -29.99 45.68
C LYS A 261 -15.92 -29.19 46.89
N LYS A 262 -16.52 -28.03 47.15
CA LYS A 262 -16.92 -27.45 48.45
C LYS A 262 -17.25 -25.98 48.24
#